data_AF-A0ABD5LTD5-F1
#
_entry.id   AF-A0ABD5LTD5-F1
#
_cell.length_a   1.000
_cell.length_b   1.000
_cell.length_c   1.000
_cell.angle_alpha   90.00
_cell.angle_beta   90.00
_cell.angle_gamma   90.00
#
_symmetry.space_group_name_H-M   'P 1'
#
loop_
_entity.id
_entity.type
_entity.pdbx_description
1 polymer ?
#
loop_
_entity_poly.entity_id
_entity_poly.type
_entity_poly.pdbx_seq_one_letter_code
_entity_poly.pdbx_strand_id
1 'polypeptide(L)' 'MIGSINSFPKTRGKVMLFGQWLNKTEIPDPHKRSDEMFEHVYQLMEKAVIQWQGKI' A
#
# COMPACT_ATOMS: atom_id res chain seq x y z
N MET A 1 -14.27 4.95 -8.91
CA MET A 1 -13.27 5.31 -9.93
C MET A 1 -12.01 5.78 -9.20
N ILE A 2 -11.01 4.91 -9.07
CA ILE A 2 -9.68 5.36 -8.69
C ILE A 2 -9.02 5.69 -10.03
N GLY A 3 -8.77 6.98 -10.31
CA GLY A 3 -8.13 7.37 -11.56
C GLY A 3 -6.76 6.71 -11.67
N SER A 4 -6.51 6.01 -12.78
CA SER A 4 -5.18 5.46 -13.06
C SER A 4 -4.15 6.60 -13.00
N ILE A 5 -2.96 6.36 -12.43
CA ILE A 5 -1.82 7.31 -12.41
C ILE A 5 -1.53 7.87 -13.81
N ASN A 6 -1.84 7.12 -14.87
CA ASN A 6 -1.72 7.56 -16.25
C ASN A 6 -2.56 8.80 -16.60
N SER A 7 -3.62 9.06 -15.85
CA SER A 7 -4.49 10.24 -15.99
C SER A 7 -3.88 11.49 -15.36
N PHE A 8 -2.83 11.35 -14.54
CA PHE A 8 -2.19 12.44 -13.80
C PHE A 8 -0.66 12.39 -13.97
N PRO A 9 -0.12 12.79 -15.14
CA PRO A 9 1.31 12.66 -15.43
C PRO A 9 2.22 13.40 -14.43
N LYS A 10 1.74 14.51 -13.85
CA LYS A 10 2.48 15.30 -12.85
C LYS A 10 2.70 14.56 -11.52
N THR A 11 1.98 13.48 -11.23
CA THR A 11 2.09 12.74 -9.96
C THR A 11 2.96 11.48 -10.06
N ARG A 12 3.37 11.07 -11.26
CA ARG A 12 4.04 9.78 -11.52
C ARG A 12 5.31 9.54 -10.70
N GLY A 13 6.04 10.60 -10.32
CA GLY A 13 7.24 10.51 -9.48
C GLY A 13 7.01 10.73 -7.98
N LYS A 14 5.76 11.02 -7.57
CA LYS A 14 5.40 11.37 -6.18
C LYS A 14 4.46 10.35 -5.54
N VAL A 15 3.95 9.39 -6.33
CA VAL A 15 3.07 8.31 -5.86
C VAL A 15 3.86 7.01 -5.87
N MET A 16 3.87 6.33 -4.73
CA MET A 16 4.54 5.04 -4.54
C MET A 16 3.58 4.06 -3.88
N LEU A 17 3.87 2.75 -3.98
CA LEU A 17 3.11 1.73 -3.25
C LEU A 17 3.26 1.94 -1.74
N PHE A 18 2.22 1.61 -0.98
CA PHE A 18 2.35 1.62 0.47
C PHE A 18 3.39 0.61 0.96
N GLY A 19 3.48 -0.56 0.33
CA GLY A 19 4.57 -1.53 0.58
C GLY A 19 5.86 -1.26 -0.19
N GLN A 20 6.12 -0.03 -0.69
CA GLN A 20 7.31 0.28 -1.49
C GLN A 20 8.61 -0.23 -0.85
N TRP A 21 8.77 -0.02 0.46
CA TRP A 21 9.96 -0.40 1.23
C TRP A 21 9.85 -1.78 1.88
N LEU A 22 8.70 -2.43 1.75
CA LEU A 22 8.49 -3.83 2.08
C LEU A 22 8.60 -4.65 0.79
N ASN A 23 9.77 -4.68 0.16
CA ASN A 23 10.01 -5.42 -1.09
C ASN A 23 9.03 -5.10 -2.23
N LYS A 24 8.50 -3.87 -2.29
CA LYS A 24 7.44 -3.47 -3.24
C LYS A 24 6.19 -4.35 -3.16
N THR A 25 5.88 -4.86 -1.97
CA THR A 25 4.68 -5.68 -1.73
C THR A 25 3.41 -4.86 -1.97
N GLU A 26 2.48 -5.44 -2.71
CA GLU A 26 1.11 -4.93 -2.80
C GLU A 26 0.31 -5.37 -1.57
N ILE A 27 -0.44 -4.44 -1.00
CA ILE A 27 -1.35 -4.76 0.11
C ILE A 27 -2.70 -5.17 -0.50
N PRO A 28 -3.17 -6.41 -0.25
CA PRO A 28 -4.42 -6.87 -0.82
C PRO A 28 -5.61 -6.14 -0.19
N ASP A 29 -6.68 -5.96 -0.96
CA ASP A 29 -7.94 -5.38 -0.48
C ASP A 29 -8.69 -6.41 0.40
N PRO A 30 -8.91 -6.14 1.70
CA PRO A 30 -9.63 -7.05 2.59
C PRO A 30 -11.15 -6.95 2.44
N HIS A 31 -11.68 -6.02 1.63
CA HIS A 31 -13.10 -5.80 1.53
C HIS A 31 -13.89 -7.07 1.16
N LYS A 32 -14.93 -7.38 1.96
CA LYS A 32 -15.77 -8.59 1.86
C LYS A 32 -14.99 -9.90 2.02
N ARG A 33 -13.88 -9.88 2.78
CA ARG A 33 -13.13 -11.08 3.18
C ARG A 33 -13.37 -11.44 4.65
N SER A 34 -12.81 -12.56 5.07
CA SER A 34 -12.84 -13.02 6.47
C SER A 34 -12.05 -12.08 7.38
N ASP A 35 -12.36 -12.14 8.68
CA ASP A 35 -11.63 -11.38 9.71
C ASP A 35 -10.13 -11.73 9.71
N GLU A 36 -9.76 -12.98 9.42
CA GLU A 36 -8.36 -13.39 9.28
C GLU A 36 -7.64 -12.65 8.15
N MET A 37 -8.33 -12.43 7.02
CA MET A 37 -7.76 -11.67 5.90
C MET A 37 -7.62 -10.19 6.26
N PHE A 38 -8.56 -9.63 7.03
CA PHE A 38 -8.44 -8.27 7.57
C PHE A 38 -7.23 -8.14 8.49
N GLU A 39 -7.05 -9.08 9.42
CA GLU A 39 -5.91 -9.11 10.35
C GLU A 39 -4.58 -9.24 9.59
N HIS A 40 -4.52 -10.13 8.59
CA HIS A 40 -3.35 -10.26 7.74
C HIS A 40 -3.00 -8.94 7.02
N VAL A 41 -3.99 -8.25 6.46
CA VAL A 41 -3.80 -6.95 5.82
C VAL A 41 -3.33 -5.90 6.82
N TYR A 42 -3.88 -5.88 8.03
CA TYR A 42 -3.48 -4.94 9.08
C TYR A 42 -2.01 -5.13 9.48
N GLN A 43 -1.56 -6.38 9.64
CA GLN A 43 -0.15 -6.70 9.90
C GLN A 43 0.78 -6.30 8.76
N LEU A 44 0.33 -6.44 7.51
CA LEU A 44 1.08 -5.94 6.35
C LEU A 44 1.19 -4.41 6.36
N MET A 45 0.11 -3.71 6.71
CA MET A 45 0.10 -2.25 6.84
C MET A 45 1.07 -1.78 7.93
N GLU A 46 1.05 -2.41 9.11
CA GLU A 46 1.96 -2.08 10.20
C GLU A 46 3.43 -2.21 9.78
N LYS A 47 3.80 -3.34 9.17
CA LYS A 47 5.15 -3.56 8.63
C LYS A 47 5.54 -2.49 7.62
N ALA A 48 4.63 -2.11 6.72
CA ALA A 48 4.88 -1.07 5.73
C ALA A 48 5.09 0.31 6.38
N VAL A 49 4.28 0.69 7.38
CA VAL A 49 4.43 1.96 8.12
C VAL A 49 5.80 2.05 8.79
N ILE A 50 6.24 0.98 9.47
CA ILE A 50 7.55 0.94 10.13
C ILE A 50 8.67 1.16 9.11
N GLN A 51 8.58 0.53 7.93
CA GLN A 51 9.57 0.76 6.87
C GLN A 51 9.54 2.19 6.34
N TRP A 52 8.35 2.80 6.20
CA TRP A 52 8.23 4.21 5.80
C TRP A 52 8.81 5.17 6.83
N GLN A 53 8.61 4.91 8.13
CA GLN A 53 9.14 5.73 9.21
C GLN A 53 10.67 5.88 9.11
N GLY A 54 11.39 4.84 8.65
CA GLY A 54 12.83 4.90 8.42
C GLY A 54 13.27 5.52 7.09
N LYS A 55 12.34 6.04 6.28
CA LYS A 55 12.59 6.58 4.93
C LYS A 55 12.11 8.02 4.74
N ILE A 56 11.25 8.51 5.63
CA ILE A 56 10.83 9.91 5.72
C ILE A 56 11.75 10.67 6.68
#